data_AF-A0A964AES7-F1
#
_entry.id   AF-A0A964AES7-F1
#
_cell.length_a   1.000
_cell.length_b   1.000
_cell.length_c   1.000
_cell.angle_alpha   90.00
_cell.angle_beta   90.00
_cell.angle_gamma   90.00
#
_symmetry.space_group_name_H-M   'P 1'
#
loop_
_entity.id
_entity.type
_entity.pdbx_description
1 polymer ?
#
loop_
_entity_poly.entity_id
_entity_poly.type
_entity_poly.pdbx_seq_one_letter_code
_entity_poly.pdbx_strand_id
1 'polypeptide(L)'
;MSATTPAEARDALDRHVRDIVGWHLDPQTGTPLWQALAAREGIAAADIRGFDDLARFPRFELDWLKSVPHAELTPRALAGRPFSVFETGGTTGLPAQRLSWDDHLTDYDRFSETLPDDAFPRGAAWLMLGPTGPRRLRLAIEHLANIRGGPCYHVDLDARWVKALLRQNRPQEAQAYKLHVVEQAVRILRSREVACLFTTPKLLEALGEVLSPPAHGVRGVFLGGTSMTAQTVRFLVEEVLESRALLVPTYGNTLMGLARSAPLRAEDGYRLTYYAPQPRAVLRVVDPDAPDREVPYDAWGQVELTTLTRECFIPRLLERDEAIRRAPQPPWPWDGTGEVRPLRSLADAVVEGVY
;
A
#
# COMPACT_ATOMS: atom_id res chain seq x y z
N MET A 1 7.14 -11.91 -24.26
CA MET A 1 6.30 -10.72 -24.47
C MET A 1 7.23 -9.54 -24.60
N SER A 2 7.07 -8.68 -25.62
CA SER A 2 7.85 -7.43 -25.70
C SER A 2 7.55 -6.58 -24.45
N ALA A 3 8.56 -5.95 -23.88
CA ALA A 3 8.36 -5.05 -22.75
C ALA A 3 7.51 -3.84 -23.20
N THR A 4 6.48 -3.50 -22.45
CA THR A 4 5.63 -2.32 -22.69
C THR A 4 6.49 -1.07 -22.67
N THR A 5 6.37 -0.22 -23.69
CA THR A 5 7.09 1.05 -23.77
C THR A 5 6.46 2.13 -22.88
N PRO A 6 7.19 3.19 -22.50
CA PRO A 6 6.62 4.34 -21.78
C PRO A 6 5.43 4.98 -22.50
N ALA A 7 5.47 5.07 -23.83
CA ALA A 7 4.37 5.61 -24.62
C ALA A 7 3.11 4.74 -24.55
N GLU A 8 3.25 3.42 -24.74
CA GLU A 8 2.12 2.48 -24.64
C GLU A 8 1.51 2.44 -23.23
N ALA A 9 2.35 2.52 -22.19
CA ALA A 9 1.90 2.60 -20.81
C ALA A 9 1.16 3.91 -20.53
N ARG A 10 1.65 5.04 -21.07
CA ARG A 10 0.97 6.32 -20.95
C ARG A 10 -0.38 6.32 -21.68
N ASP A 11 -0.45 5.78 -22.88
CA ASP A 11 -1.71 5.64 -23.62
C ASP A 11 -2.73 4.76 -22.88
N ALA A 12 -2.25 3.68 -22.24
CA ALA A 12 -3.10 2.82 -21.41
C ALA A 12 -3.62 3.56 -20.17
N LEU A 13 -2.76 4.35 -19.51
CA LEU A 13 -3.15 5.20 -18.39
C LEU A 13 -4.18 6.26 -18.83
N ASP A 14 -3.96 6.95 -19.95
CA ASP A 14 -4.85 8.01 -20.45
C ASP A 14 -6.22 7.45 -20.88
N ARG A 15 -6.28 6.23 -21.43
CA ARG A 15 -7.55 5.52 -21.64
C ARG A 15 -8.24 5.20 -20.32
N HIS A 16 -7.50 4.63 -19.36
CA HIS A 16 -8.05 4.27 -18.05
C HIS A 16 -8.58 5.50 -17.27
N VAL A 17 -7.88 6.63 -17.34
CA VAL A 17 -8.31 7.90 -16.74
C VAL A 17 -9.65 8.35 -17.32
N ARG A 18 -9.81 8.33 -18.64
CA ARG A 18 -11.08 8.69 -19.30
C ARG A 18 -12.22 7.78 -18.85
N ASP A 19 -11.97 6.47 -18.77
CA ASP A 19 -12.97 5.50 -18.34
C ASP A 19 -13.39 5.73 -16.88
N ILE A 20 -12.44 5.96 -15.98
CA ILE A 20 -12.72 6.17 -14.55
C ILE A 20 -13.39 7.51 -14.29
N VAL A 21 -12.92 8.60 -14.91
CA VAL A 21 -13.58 9.90 -14.76
C VAL A 21 -14.98 9.88 -15.37
N GLY A 22 -15.14 9.28 -16.55
CA GLY A 22 -16.45 9.05 -17.14
C GLY A 22 -17.38 8.29 -16.20
N TRP A 23 -16.90 7.20 -15.59
CA TRP A 23 -17.66 6.43 -14.60
C TRP A 23 -18.09 7.26 -13.39
N HIS A 24 -17.20 8.08 -12.81
CA HIS A 24 -17.49 8.85 -11.60
C HIS A 24 -18.35 10.09 -11.85
N LEU A 25 -18.37 10.62 -13.07
CA LEU A 25 -19.18 11.79 -13.43
C LEU A 25 -20.50 11.43 -14.13
N ASP A 26 -20.66 10.20 -14.61
CA ASP A 26 -21.90 9.74 -15.24
C ASP A 26 -23.10 9.77 -14.25
N PRO A 27 -24.28 10.29 -14.65
CA PRO A 27 -25.45 10.40 -13.77
C PRO A 27 -25.94 9.09 -13.16
N GLN A 28 -25.77 7.95 -13.84
CA GLN A 28 -26.26 6.63 -13.42
C GLN A 28 -25.25 5.88 -12.57
N THR A 29 -23.95 6.00 -12.88
CA THR A 29 -22.90 5.24 -12.18
C THR A 29 -22.13 6.06 -11.15
N GLY A 30 -22.12 7.37 -11.31
CA GLY A 30 -21.17 8.29 -10.68
C GLY A 30 -21.24 8.39 -9.16
N THR A 31 -20.21 9.02 -8.61
CA THR A 31 -20.10 9.28 -7.17
C THR A 31 -20.62 10.68 -6.87
N PRO A 32 -21.61 10.84 -5.97
CA PRO A 32 -22.23 12.14 -5.69
C PRO A 32 -21.24 13.27 -5.37
N LEU A 33 -20.20 12.99 -4.56
CA LEU A 33 -19.13 13.95 -4.27
C LEU A 33 -18.48 14.49 -5.56
N TRP A 34 -18.11 13.59 -6.48
CA TRP A 34 -17.41 13.97 -7.71
C TRP A 34 -18.33 14.69 -8.69
N GLN A 35 -19.60 14.30 -8.78
CA GLN A 35 -20.59 15.01 -9.60
C GLN A 35 -20.83 16.44 -9.09
N ALA A 36 -21.03 16.61 -7.78
CA ALA A 36 -21.25 17.92 -7.18
C ALA A 36 -20.03 18.83 -7.36
N LEU A 37 -18.83 18.29 -7.16
CA LEU A 37 -17.59 19.01 -7.35
C LEU A 37 -17.38 19.40 -8.82
N ALA A 38 -17.53 18.45 -9.75
CA ALA A 38 -17.36 18.72 -11.17
C ALA A 38 -18.34 19.78 -11.69
N ALA A 39 -19.59 19.76 -11.22
CA ALA A 39 -20.57 20.80 -11.54
C ALA A 39 -20.16 22.18 -11.01
N ARG A 40 -19.61 22.25 -9.79
CA ARG A 40 -19.13 23.50 -9.19
C ARG A 40 -17.91 24.08 -9.91
N GLU A 41 -16.96 23.23 -10.30
CA GLU A 41 -15.71 23.63 -10.94
C GLU A 41 -15.80 23.71 -12.48
N GLY A 42 -16.96 23.37 -13.07
CA GLY A 42 -17.16 23.38 -14.52
C GLY A 42 -16.36 22.29 -15.27
N ILE A 43 -16.16 21.14 -14.64
CA ILE A 43 -15.40 20.01 -15.20
C ILE A 43 -16.37 19.07 -15.94
N ALA A 44 -16.27 18.99 -17.26
CA ALA A 44 -16.96 17.95 -18.03
C ALA A 44 -16.05 16.73 -18.25
N ALA A 45 -16.61 15.52 -18.17
CA ALA A 45 -15.86 14.29 -18.43
C ALA A 45 -15.25 14.26 -19.85
N ALA A 46 -15.94 14.86 -20.83
CA ALA A 46 -15.49 14.94 -22.22
C ALA A 46 -14.22 15.79 -22.43
N ASP A 47 -13.92 16.69 -21.49
CA ASP A 47 -12.73 17.54 -21.53
C ASP A 47 -11.48 16.81 -21.00
N ILE A 48 -11.65 15.70 -20.29
CA ILE A 48 -10.54 14.91 -19.76
C ILE A 48 -10.05 14.00 -20.88
N ARG A 49 -8.83 14.24 -21.37
CA ARG A 49 -8.19 13.50 -22.45
C ARG A 49 -7.15 12.50 -21.94
N GLY A 50 -6.51 12.80 -20.81
CA GLY A 50 -5.53 11.94 -20.18
C GLY A 50 -5.24 12.31 -18.73
N PHE A 51 -4.18 11.70 -18.18
CA PHE A 51 -3.79 11.82 -16.79
C PHE A 51 -3.46 13.25 -16.37
N ASP A 52 -2.83 14.04 -17.25
CA ASP A 52 -2.45 15.42 -16.90
C ASP A 52 -3.67 16.34 -16.72
N ASP A 53 -4.81 16.03 -17.37
CA ASP A 53 -6.05 16.79 -17.21
C ASP A 53 -6.69 16.60 -15.82
N LEU A 54 -6.22 15.64 -15.02
CA LEU A 54 -6.62 15.51 -13.62
C LEU A 54 -6.21 16.74 -12.80
N ALA A 55 -5.30 17.59 -13.30
CA ALA A 55 -5.00 18.89 -12.70
C ALA A 55 -6.18 19.87 -12.69
N ARG A 56 -7.24 19.61 -13.48
CA ARG A 56 -8.49 20.38 -13.43
C ARG A 56 -9.32 20.11 -12.18
N PHE A 57 -9.14 18.95 -11.55
CA PHE A 57 -9.73 18.69 -10.24
C PHE A 57 -8.89 19.35 -9.15
N PRO A 58 -9.52 19.89 -8.09
CA PRO A 58 -8.80 20.22 -6.88
C PRO A 58 -8.15 18.96 -6.31
N ARG A 59 -7.05 19.14 -5.58
CA ARG A 59 -6.38 18.06 -4.89
C ARG A 59 -7.33 17.41 -3.89
N PHE A 60 -7.28 16.09 -3.80
CA PHE A 60 -8.04 15.37 -2.81
C PHE A 60 -7.53 15.71 -1.40
N GLU A 61 -8.43 16.07 -0.49
CA GLU A 61 -8.10 16.30 0.91
C GLU A 61 -8.41 15.04 1.73
N LEU A 62 -7.42 14.53 2.46
CA LEU A 62 -7.58 13.32 3.27
C LEU A 62 -8.73 13.44 4.30
N ASP A 63 -9.01 14.65 4.78
CA ASP A 63 -10.06 14.91 5.75
C ASP A 63 -11.48 14.68 5.19
N TRP A 64 -11.66 14.66 3.87
CA TRP A 64 -12.95 14.29 3.28
C TRP A 64 -13.34 12.86 3.65
N LEU A 65 -12.38 11.94 3.77
CA LEU A 65 -12.62 10.57 4.22
C LEU A 65 -12.95 10.44 5.71
N LYS A 66 -12.92 11.55 6.47
CA LYS A 66 -13.32 11.59 7.87
C LYS A 66 -14.70 12.24 8.06
N SER A 67 -15.03 13.23 7.22
CA SER A 67 -16.18 14.10 7.43
C SER A 67 -17.30 13.90 6.41
N VAL A 68 -16.99 13.48 5.19
CA VAL A 68 -18.00 13.31 4.13
C VAL A 68 -18.83 12.06 4.42
N PRO A 69 -20.17 12.15 4.40
CA PRO A 69 -21.03 10.98 4.58
C PRO A 69 -20.72 9.88 3.56
N HIS A 70 -20.74 8.61 3.99
CA HIS A 70 -20.45 7.48 3.10
C HIS A 70 -21.35 7.43 1.86
N ALA A 71 -22.59 7.89 1.97
CA ALA A 71 -23.52 7.98 0.83
C ALA A 71 -23.00 8.90 -0.29
N GLU A 72 -22.29 9.98 0.05
CA GLU A 72 -21.71 10.91 -0.93
C GLU A 72 -20.43 10.34 -1.57
N LEU A 73 -19.76 9.42 -0.88
CA LEU A 73 -18.56 8.70 -1.37
C LEU A 73 -18.92 7.42 -2.14
N THR A 74 -20.17 6.95 -2.07
CA THR A 74 -20.61 5.70 -2.69
C THR A 74 -20.99 5.94 -4.16
N PRO A 75 -20.35 5.28 -5.14
CA PRO A 75 -20.81 5.32 -6.51
C PRO A 75 -22.26 4.81 -6.62
N ARG A 76 -23.13 5.51 -7.38
CA ARG A 76 -24.54 5.13 -7.55
C ARG A 76 -24.71 3.72 -8.09
N ALA A 77 -23.80 3.29 -8.97
CA ALA A 77 -23.77 1.92 -9.49
C ALA A 77 -23.55 0.83 -8.42
N LEU A 78 -23.04 1.21 -7.25
CA LEU A 78 -22.78 0.32 -6.12
C LEU A 78 -23.76 0.54 -4.96
N ALA A 79 -24.74 1.44 -5.12
CA ALA A 79 -25.72 1.71 -4.09
C ALA A 79 -26.49 0.43 -3.70
N GLY A 80 -26.68 0.24 -2.38
CA GLY A 80 -27.36 -0.94 -1.84
C GLY A 80 -26.51 -2.21 -1.77
N ARG A 81 -25.32 -2.25 -2.40
CA ARG A 81 -24.37 -3.35 -2.17
C ARG A 81 -23.63 -3.14 -0.85
N PRO A 82 -23.51 -4.16 0.02
CA PRO A 82 -22.72 -4.06 1.24
C PRO A 82 -21.24 -3.86 0.89
N PHE A 83 -20.51 -3.14 1.76
CA PHE A 83 -19.11 -2.79 1.58
C PHE A 83 -18.29 -2.98 2.87
N SER A 84 -16.99 -3.08 2.71
CA SER A 84 -16.01 -3.00 3.79
C SER A 84 -15.60 -1.55 4.04
N VAL A 85 -15.37 -1.21 5.31
CA VAL A 85 -14.79 0.08 5.72
C VAL A 85 -13.37 -0.16 6.21
N PHE A 86 -12.41 0.45 5.52
CA PHE A 86 -11.00 0.37 5.90
C PHE A 86 -10.50 1.67 6.46
N GLU A 87 -9.85 1.59 7.61
CA GLU A 87 -9.37 2.75 8.34
C GLU A 87 -7.86 2.95 8.11
N THR A 88 -7.49 4.19 7.82
CA THR A 88 -6.09 4.62 7.76
C THR A 88 -5.43 4.57 9.14
N GLY A 89 -4.09 4.60 9.17
CA GLY A 89 -3.25 4.41 10.35
C GLY A 89 -3.59 5.24 11.59
N GLY A 90 -4.32 6.36 11.45
CA GLY A 90 -4.90 7.21 12.51
C GLY A 90 -3.97 7.54 13.67
N THR A 91 -3.39 8.74 13.71
CA THR A 91 -2.57 9.21 14.85
C THR A 91 -3.32 10.17 15.78
N THR A 92 -4.33 10.89 15.26
CA THR A 92 -5.20 11.82 15.99
C THR A 92 -6.61 11.85 15.37
N GLY A 93 -7.64 11.98 16.21
CA GLY A 93 -9.04 12.11 15.77
C GLY A 93 -9.65 10.85 15.11
N LEU A 94 -10.77 11.06 14.41
CA LEU A 94 -11.43 10.01 13.61
C LEU A 94 -10.50 9.59 12.46
N PRO A 95 -10.19 8.30 12.29
CA PRO A 95 -9.37 7.84 11.17
C PRO A 95 -10.10 8.07 9.84
N ALA A 96 -9.36 8.40 8.78
CA ALA A 96 -9.93 8.42 7.43
C ALA A 96 -10.42 7.01 7.06
N GLN A 97 -11.65 6.93 6.54
CA GLN A 97 -12.37 5.72 6.20
C GLN A 97 -12.52 5.61 4.68
N ARG A 98 -11.98 4.54 4.09
CA ARG A 98 -12.19 4.19 2.69
C ARG A 98 -13.23 3.08 2.59
N LEU A 99 -14.22 3.28 1.72
CA LEU A 99 -15.18 2.25 1.34
C LEU A 99 -14.58 1.35 0.27
N SER A 100 -14.83 0.05 0.34
CA SER A 100 -14.34 -0.92 -0.64
C SER A 100 -15.31 -2.09 -0.79
N TRP A 101 -15.53 -2.52 -2.03
CA TRP A 101 -16.33 -3.68 -2.40
C TRP A 101 -15.41 -4.80 -2.87
N ASP A 102 -14.78 -4.62 -4.02
CA ASP A 102 -14.02 -5.64 -4.74
C ASP A 102 -12.61 -5.14 -5.14
N ASP A 103 -12.35 -3.83 -5.06
CA ASP A 103 -11.08 -3.26 -5.50
C ASP A 103 -9.88 -3.75 -4.69
N HIS A 104 -10.10 -4.02 -3.40
CA HIS A 104 -9.07 -4.57 -2.54
C HIS A 104 -8.70 -6.00 -2.88
N LEU A 105 -9.65 -6.79 -3.39
CA LEU A 105 -9.44 -8.15 -3.88
C LEU A 105 -8.69 -8.10 -5.21
N THR A 106 -9.16 -7.26 -6.14
CA THR A 106 -8.55 -7.07 -7.47
C THR A 106 -7.07 -6.67 -7.38
N ASP A 107 -6.71 -5.80 -6.43
CA ASP A 107 -5.33 -5.38 -6.24
C ASP A 107 -4.43 -6.56 -5.82
N TYR A 108 -4.96 -7.48 -5.03
CA TYR A 108 -4.22 -8.66 -4.56
C TYR A 108 -4.24 -9.83 -5.55
N ASP A 109 -5.26 -9.92 -6.41
CA ASP A 109 -5.24 -10.80 -7.59
C ASP A 109 -4.05 -10.45 -8.48
N ARG A 110 -3.92 -9.16 -8.83
CA ARG A 110 -2.80 -8.66 -9.64
C ARG A 110 -1.47 -8.82 -8.93
N PHE A 111 -1.42 -8.58 -7.62
CA PHE A 111 -0.19 -8.81 -6.86
C PHE A 111 0.27 -10.26 -6.89
N SER A 112 -0.68 -11.19 -6.77
CA SER A 112 -0.45 -12.63 -6.82
C SER A 112 0.26 -13.07 -8.10
N GLU A 113 -0.09 -12.47 -9.25
CA GLU A 113 0.55 -12.73 -10.54
C GLU A 113 2.04 -12.35 -10.54
N THR A 114 2.45 -11.43 -9.68
CA THR A 114 3.84 -11.01 -9.58
C THR A 114 4.67 -11.94 -8.68
N LEU A 115 4.03 -12.64 -7.73
CA LEU A 115 4.75 -13.47 -6.76
C LEU A 115 5.22 -14.78 -7.41
N PRO A 116 6.52 -15.12 -7.30
CA PRO A 116 7.03 -16.33 -7.92
C PRO A 116 6.63 -17.57 -7.10
N ASP A 117 6.26 -18.65 -7.79
CA ASP A 117 5.68 -19.84 -7.18
C ASP A 117 6.69 -20.68 -6.38
N ASP A 118 8.00 -20.48 -6.56
CA ASP A 118 9.04 -21.14 -5.77
C ASP A 118 9.13 -20.58 -4.34
N ALA A 119 9.03 -19.25 -4.21
CA ALA A 119 9.04 -18.55 -2.93
C ALA A 119 7.65 -18.41 -2.29
N PHE A 120 6.58 -18.36 -3.10
CA PHE A 120 5.20 -18.28 -2.61
C PHE A 120 4.36 -19.42 -3.19
N PRO A 121 4.58 -20.69 -2.83
CA PRO A 121 3.96 -21.83 -3.51
C PRO A 121 2.43 -21.80 -3.49
N ARG A 122 1.81 -22.18 -4.61
CA ARG A 122 0.38 -22.43 -4.67
C ARG A 122 0.02 -23.56 -3.70
N GLY A 123 -1.11 -23.42 -3.00
CA GLY A 123 -1.55 -24.37 -1.96
C GLY A 123 -0.88 -24.20 -0.60
N ALA A 124 0.19 -23.40 -0.48
CA ALA A 124 0.90 -23.25 0.78
C ALA A 124 0.13 -22.42 1.80
N ALA A 125 0.27 -22.75 3.08
CA ALA A 125 -0.29 -21.94 4.15
C ALA A 125 0.44 -20.60 4.30
N TRP A 126 -0.35 -19.56 4.55
CA TRP A 126 0.09 -18.21 4.84
C TRP A 126 -0.04 -17.91 6.34
N LEU A 127 0.85 -17.06 6.85
CA LEU A 127 0.71 -16.41 8.15
C LEU A 127 0.63 -14.90 7.96
N MET A 128 -0.47 -14.30 8.40
CA MET A 128 -0.63 -12.86 8.50
C MET A 128 -0.18 -12.40 9.91
N LEU A 129 1.07 -11.96 10.01
CA LEU A 129 1.67 -11.36 11.21
C LEU A 129 1.58 -9.84 11.14
N GLY A 130 0.38 -9.31 11.39
CA GLY A 130 0.13 -7.88 11.31
C GLY A 130 -1.24 -7.48 11.86
N PRO A 131 -1.58 -6.17 11.78
CA PRO A 131 -2.84 -5.65 12.28
C PRO A 131 -4.06 -6.23 11.55
N THR A 132 -5.05 -6.69 12.31
CA THR A 132 -6.32 -7.21 11.77
C THR A 132 -7.42 -6.14 11.81
N GLY A 133 -8.54 -6.37 12.49
CA GLY A 133 -9.60 -5.38 12.74
C GLY A 133 -10.03 -4.55 11.51
N PRO A 134 -10.06 -3.20 11.60
CA PRO A 134 -10.52 -2.31 10.52
C PRO A 134 -9.47 -2.09 9.42
N ARG A 135 -8.41 -2.90 9.39
CA ARG A 135 -7.34 -2.78 8.39
C ARG A 135 -7.65 -3.62 7.18
N ARG A 136 -7.38 -3.02 6.01
CA ARG A 136 -7.50 -3.69 4.71
C ARG A 136 -6.69 -4.98 4.62
N LEU A 137 -5.54 -5.03 5.29
CA LEU A 137 -4.56 -6.11 5.21
C LEU A 137 -5.14 -7.48 5.59
N ARG A 138 -6.02 -7.56 6.62
CA ARG A 138 -6.61 -8.85 7.03
C ARG A 138 -7.32 -9.53 5.87
N LEU A 139 -8.33 -8.86 5.31
CA LEU A 139 -9.15 -9.40 4.23
C LEU A 139 -8.33 -9.63 2.96
N ALA A 140 -7.37 -8.76 2.68
CA ALA A 140 -6.61 -8.83 1.45
C ALA A 140 -5.53 -9.93 1.45
N ILE A 141 -4.85 -10.16 2.58
CA ILE A 141 -3.88 -11.26 2.73
C ILE A 141 -4.60 -12.61 2.78
N GLU A 142 -5.73 -12.69 3.48
CA GLU A 142 -6.57 -13.88 3.49
C GLU A 142 -7.06 -14.22 2.08
N HIS A 143 -7.52 -13.23 1.33
CA HIS A 143 -7.88 -13.38 -0.09
C HIS A 143 -6.69 -13.86 -0.93
N LEU A 144 -5.52 -13.24 -0.79
CA LEU A 144 -4.30 -13.64 -1.51
C LEU A 144 -3.91 -15.10 -1.25
N ALA A 145 -3.99 -15.56 0.00
CA ALA A 145 -3.75 -16.95 0.35
C ALA A 145 -4.76 -17.86 -0.37
N ASN A 146 -6.05 -17.52 -0.29
CA ASN A 146 -7.15 -18.32 -0.84
C ASN A 146 -7.08 -18.44 -2.38
N ILE A 147 -6.84 -17.35 -3.12
CA ILE A 147 -6.70 -17.40 -4.59
C ILE A 147 -5.43 -18.13 -5.03
N ARG A 148 -4.43 -18.23 -4.14
CA ARG A 148 -3.25 -19.07 -4.34
C ARG A 148 -3.48 -20.52 -3.88
N GLY A 149 -4.67 -20.84 -3.37
CA GLY A 149 -5.11 -22.18 -3.00
C GLY A 149 -4.74 -22.61 -1.57
N GLY A 150 -4.23 -21.70 -0.74
CA GLY A 150 -3.76 -22.00 0.61
C GLY A 150 -4.59 -21.35 1.73
N PRO A 151 -4.54 -21.89 2.95
CA PRO A 151 -5.18 -21.26 4.11
C PRO A 151 -4.37 -20.05 4.63
N CYS A 152 -5.01 -19.18 5.41
CA CYS A 152 -4.34 -18.06 6.07
C CYS A 152 -4.53 -18.09 7.60
N TYR A 153 -3.42 -18.25 8.33
CA TYR A 153 -3.36 -18.07 9.77
C TYR A 153 -3.23 -16.59 10.12
N HIS A 154 -3.71 -16.22 11.30
CA HIS A 154 -3.72 -14.85 11.80
C HIS A 154 -3.22 -14.79 13.24
N VAL A 155 -2.75 -13.62 13.64
CA VAL A 155 -2.46 -13.27 15.04
C VAL A 155 -3.38 -12.15 15.50
N ASP A 156 -3.53 -12.01 16.82
CA ASP A 156 -4.20 -10.87 17.42
C ASP A 156 -3.20 -9.73 17.63
N LEU A 157 -3.40 -8.63 16.89
CA LEU A 157 -2.55 -7.44 16.95
C LEU A 157 -3.40 -6.16 16.87
N ASP A 158 -3.50 -5.45 17.99
CA ASP A 158 -4.07 -4.10 18.07
C ASP A 158 -2.99 -3.04 17.88
N ALA A 159 -2.99 -2.51 16.66
CA ALA A 159 -2.10 -1.45 16.25
C ALA A 159 -2.30 -0.11 17.00
N ARG A 160 -3.53 0.17 17.43
CA ARG A 160 -3.88 1.42 18.11
C ARG A 160 -3.39 1.42 19.54
N TRP A 161 -3.48 0.26 20.20
CA TRP A 161 -2.98 0.08 21.55
C TRP A 161 -1.48 0.38 21.65
N VAL A 162 -0.69 -0.18 20.73
CA VAL A 162 0.75 0.09 20.69
C VAL A 162 1.06 1.58 20.53
N LYS A 163 0.35 2.28 19.64
CA LYS A 163 0.47 3.73 19.49
C LYS A 163 0.03 4.52 20.73
N ALA A 164 -0.97 4.04 21.46
CA ALA A 164 -1.41 4.65 22.71
C ALA A 164 -0.32 4.54 23.79
N LEU A 165 0.28 3.36 23.94
CA LEU A 165 1.39 3.13 24.87
C LEU A 165 2.60 4.04 24.55
N LEU A 166 3.00 4.13 23.29
CA LEU A 166 4.12 4.99 22.88
C LEU A 166 3.84 6.47 23.16
N ARG A 167 2.62 6.97 22.89
CA ARG A 167 2.23 8.35 23.22
C ARG A 167 2.17 8.61 24.73
N GLN A 168 1.86 7.60 25.53
CA GLN A 168 1.89 7.66 26.99
C GLN A 168 3.32 7.51 27.56
N ASN A 169 4.35 7.44 26.71
CA ASN A 169 5.73 7.18 27.11
C ASN A 169 5.90 5.87 27.90
N ARG A 170 5.20 4.80 27.47
CA ARG A 170 5.26 3.44 28.06
C ARG A 170 5.95 2.44 27.11
N PRO A 171 7.24 2.65 26.75
CA PRO A 171 7.92 1.84 25.73
C PRO A 171 8.14 0.38 26.16
N GLN A 172 8.31 0.12 27.46
CA GLN A 172 8.49 -1.24 27.99
C GLN A 172 7.25 -2.11 27.75
N GLU A 173 6.06 -1.54 27.91
CA GLU A 173 4.81 -2.24 27.65
C GLU A 173 4.55 -2.43 26.16
N ALA A 174 4.93 -1.46 25.33
CA ALA A 174 4.88 -1.62 23.88
C ALA A 174 5.80 -2.76 23.43
N GLN A 175 6.99 -2.88 24.03
CA GLN A 175 7.92 -3.98 23.77
C GLN A 175 7.37 -5.33 24.27
N ALA A 176 6.79 -5.38 25.46
CA ALA A 176 6.15 -6.59 25.97
C ALA A 176 4.99 -7.05 25.06
N TYR A 177 4.18 -6.11 24.57
CA TYR A 177 3.12 -6.39 23.61
C TYR A 177 3.66 -6.91 22.27
N LYS A 178 4.76 -6.32 21.77
CA LYS A 178 5.45 -6.81 20.55
C LYS A 178 5.88 -8.27 20.72
N LEU A 179 6.52 -8.61 21.84
CA LEU A 179 6.93 -9.98 22.13
C LEU A 179 5.74 -10.93 22.23
N HIS A 180 4.65 -10.52 22.88
CA HIS A 180 3.42 -11.29 22.94
C HIS A 180 2.87 -11.62 21.53
N VAL A 181 2.86 -10.66 20.62
CA VAL A 181 2.43 -10.87 19.22
C VAL A 181 3.36 -11.84 18.49
N VAL A 182 4.68 -11.69 18.67
CA VAL A 182 5.67 -12.60 18.09
C VAL A 182 5.51 -14.02 18.62
N GLU A 183 5.23 -14.21 19.91
CA GLU A 183 4.98 -15.53 20.49
C GLU A 183 3.78 -16.25 19.86
N GLN A 184 2.74 -15.52 19.47
CA GLN A 184 1.62 -16.12 18.73
C GLN A 184 2.10 -16.68 17.38
N ALA A 185 2.89 -15.90 16.64
CA ALA A 185 3.48 -16.35 15.37
C ALA A 185 4.40 -17.55 15.55
N VAL A 186 5.27 -17.54 16.58
CA VAL A 186 6.16 -18.66 16.91
C VAL A 186 5.37 -19.96 17.11
N ARG A 187 4.27 -19.92 17.86
CA ARG A 187 3.43 -21.11 18.11
C ARG A 187 2.86 -21.67 16.82
N ILE A 188 2.43 -20.81 15.90
CA ILE A 188 1.93 -21.22 14.58
C ILE A 188 3.06 -21.85 13.75
N LEU A 189 4.19 -21.15 13.59
CA LEU A 189 5.33 -21.60 12.79
C LEU A 189 5.97 -22.90 13.30
N ARG A 190 5.88 -23.18 14.60
CA ARG A 190 6.35 -24.45 15.18
C ARG A 190 5.37 -25.62 15.02
N SER A 191 4.08 -25.33 14.82
CA SER A 191 3.03 -26.35 14.82
C SER A 191 2.41 -26.61 13.45
N ARG A 192 2.66 -25.73 12.48
CA ARG A 192 2.08 -25.77 11.13
C ARG A 192 3.15 -25.54 10.09
N GLU A 193 2.99 -26.17 8.93
CA GLU A 193 3.82 -25.93 7.76
C GLU A 193 3.37 -24.65 7.06
N VAL A 194 4.04 -23.53 7.33
CA VAL A 194 3.77 -22.23 6.72
C VAL A 194 4.92 -21.87 5.80
N ALA A 195 4.62 -21.58 4.52
CA ALA A 195 5.64 -21.18 3.55
C ALA A 195 5.62 -19.68 3.25
N CYS A 196 4.50 -19.00 3.47
CA CYS A 196 4.30 -17.61 3.09
C CYS A 196 4.01 -16.76 4.33
N LEU A 197 4.76 -15.68 4.50
CA LEU A 197 4.59 -14.76 5.63
C LEU A 197 4.22 -13.37 5.10
N PHE A 198 3.15 -12.80 5.62
CA PHE A 198 2.96 -11.35 5.59
C PHE A 198 3.39 -10.78 6.95
N THR A 199 4.22 -9.74 6.95
CA THR A 199 4.54 -9.02 8.18
C THR A 199 5.05 -7.60 7.91
N THR A 200 5.53 -6.93 8.95
CA THR A 200 6.13 -5.60 8.89
C THR A 200 7.57 -5.64 9.39
N PRO A 201 8.43 -4.65 9.05
CA PRO A 201 9.87 -4.72 9.35
C PRO A 201 10.18 -5.01 10.81
N LYS A 202 9.56 -4.25 11.74
CA LYS A 202 9.80 -4.40 13.18
C LYS A 202 9.34 -5.75 13.75
N LEU A 203 8.29 -6.34 13.18
CA LEU A 203 7.81 -7.66 13.59
C LEU A 203 8.68 -8.77 12.99
N LEU A 204 9.19 -8.61 11.77
CA LEU A 204 10.11 -9.55 11.16
C LEU A 204 11.44 -9.62 11.91
N GLU A 205 12.01 -8.46 12.27
CA GLU A 205 13.22 -8.39 13.09
C GLU A 205 13.02 -9.12 14.42
N ALA A 206 11.93 -8.80 15.14
CA ALA A 206 11.62 -9.42 16.42
C ALA A 206 11.32 -10.93 16.31
N LEU A 207 10.77 -11.37 15.18
CA LEU A 207 10.59 -12.79 14.89
C LEU A 207 11.94 -13.50 14.71
N GLY A 208 12.86 -12.87 13.97
CA GLY A 208 14.23 -13.37 13.74
C GLY A 208 15.06 -13.52 15.01
N GLU A 209 14.80 -12.70 16.04
CA GLU A 209 15.46 -12.82 17.35
C GLU A 209 15.07 -14.11 18.10
N VAL A 210 13.90 -14.69 17.83
CA VAL A 210 13.36 -15.83 18.58
C VAL A 210 13.30 -17.13 17.78
N LEU A 211 13.24 -17.06 16.46
CA LEU A 211 13.27 -18.21 15.56
C LEU A 211 13.76 -17.80 14.17
N SER A 212 14.38 -18.73 13.44
CA SER A 212 14.68 -18.55 12.01
C SER A 212 13.44 -18.87 11.17
N PRO A 213 12.80 -17.90 10.48
CA PRO A 213 11.66 -18.18 9.62
C PRO A 213 11.98 -19.20 8.51
N PRO A 214 13.12 -19.12 7.78
CA PRO A 214 13.49 -20.12 6.79
C PRO A 214 13.70 -21.53 7.37
N ALA A 215 14.27 -21.66 8.58
CA ALA A 215 14.42 -22.96 9.23
C ALA A 215 13.07 -23.59 9.62
N HIS A 216 12.00 -22.79 9.70
CA HIS A 216 10.63 -23.23 10.00
C HIS A 216 9.73 -23.22 8.75
N GLY A 217 10.31 -23.29 7.56
CA GLY A 217 9.59 -23.54 6.31
C GLY A 217 9.17 -22.30 5.53
N VAL A 218 9.36 -21.08 6.06
CA VAL A 218 9.04 -19.84 5.35
C VAL A 218 9.98 -19.68 4.15
N ARG A 219 9.41 -19.53 2.95
CA ARG A 219 10.12 -19.36 1.67
C ARG A 219 9.96 -17.95 1.10
N GLY A 220 8.87 -17.28 1.43
CA GLY A 220 8.54 -15.95 0.91
C GLY A 220 7.95 -15.06 1.99
N VAL A 221 8.46 -13.83 2.08
CA VAL A 221 7.97 -12.79 2.98
C VAL A 221 7.47 -11.61 2.16
N PHE A 222 6.15 -11.40 2.17
CA PHE A 222 5.54 -10.14 1.78
C PHE A 222 5.70 -9.18 2.97
N LEU A 223 6.60 -8.20 2.81
CA LEU A 223 6.84 -7.19 3.82
C LEU A 223 6.07 -5.90 3.50
N GLY A 224 5.06 -5.59 4.30
CA GLY A 224 4.30 -4.34 4.22
C GLY A 224 4.82 -3.32 5.24
N GLY A 225 4.96 -2.05 4.82
CA GLY A 225 5.44 -0.98 5.68
C GLY A 225 6.03 0.16 4.86
N THR A 226 6.19 1.34 5.45
CA THR A 226 6.51 2.56 4.70
C THR A 226 7.94 3.04 4.84
N SER A 227 8.70 2.62 5.86
CA SER A 227 10.04 3.17 6.12
C SER A 227 11.04 2.06 6.45
N MET A 228 11.97 1.83 5.53
CA MET A 228 13.15 0.98 5.76
C MET A 228 14.35 1.60 5.08
N THR A 229 15.47 1.61 5.79
CA THR A 229 16.75 1.96 5.18
C THR A 229 17.29 0.78 4.38
N ALA A 230 18.17 1.03 3.42
CA ALA A 230 18.90 -0.02 2.70
C ALA A 230 19.62 -1.00 3.66
N GLN A 231 20.16 -0.49 4.78
CA GLN A 231 20.81 -1.32 5.79
C GLN A 231 19.81 -2.23 6.51
N THR A 232 18.62 -1.74 6.83
CA THR A 232 17.53 -2.56 7.40
C THR A 232 17.15 -3.67 6.43
N VAL A 233 16.97 -3.35 5.14
CA VAL A 233 16.63 -4.34 4.12
C VAL A 233 17.72 -5.39 3.98
N ARG A 234 18.98 -4.97 3.95
CA ARG A 234 20.13 -5.88 3.93
C ARG A 234 20.11 -6.83 5.11
N PHE A 235 19.96 -6.31 6.33
CA PHE A 235 19.89 -7.12 7.55
C PHE A 235 18.75 -8.14 7.50
N LEU A 236 17.56 -7.71 7.07
CA LEU A 236 16.41 -8.62 6.92
C LEU A 236 16.68 -9.74 5.91
N VAL A 237 17.33 -9.44 4.79
CA VAL A 237 17.64 -10.44 3.75
C VAL A 237 18.77 -11.38 4.19
N GLU A 238 19.92 -10.82 4.61
CA GLU A 238 21.13 -11.58 4.89
C GLU A 238 21.05 -12.34 6.21
N GLU A 239 20.53 -11.70 7.27
CA GLU A 239 20.59 -12.23 8.64
C GLU A 239 19.28 -12.87 9.06
N VAL A 240 18.14 -12.18 8.90
CA VAL A 240 16.84 -12.70 9.38
C VAL A 240 16.29 -13.79 8.47
N LEU A 241 16.41 -13.61 7.16
CA LEU A 241 15.96 -14.55 6.14
C LEU A 241 17.08 -15.42 5.58
N GLU A 242 18.31 -15.26 6.09
CA GLU A 242 19.47 -16.11 5.83
C GLU A 242 19.80 -16.25 4.32
N SER A 243 19.37 -15.31 3.49
CA SER A 243 19.37 -15.43 2.02
C SER A 243 18.66 -16.69 1.49
N ARG A 244 17.79 -17.32 2.29
CA ARG A 244 17.05 -18.56 2.00
C ARG A 244 15.57 -18.33 1.70
N ALA A 245 15.00 -17.22 2.16
CA ALA A 245 13.63 -16.81 1.86
C ALA A 245 13.62 -15.49 1.09
N LEU A 246 12.73 -15.39 0.10
CA LEU A 246 12.57 -14.18 -0.71
C LEU A 246 11.85 -13.09 0.08
N LEU A 247 12.48 -11.93 0.21
CA LEU A 247 11.82 -10.72 0.71
C LEU A 247 11.17 -9.95 -0.45
N VAL A 248 9.89 -9.64 -0.31
CA VAL A 248 9.12 -8.79 -1.23
C VAL A 248 8.61 -7.55 -0.49
N PRO A 249 9.45 -6.49 -0.41
CA PRO A 249 9.02 -5.20 0.12
C PRO A 249 7.92 -4.61 -0.74
N THR A 250 6.90 -4.07 -0.08
CA THR A 250 5.73 -3.49 -0.75
C THR A 250 5.30 -2.24 -0.01
N TYR A 251 5.36 -1.10 -0.70
CA TYR A 251 4.77 0.14 -0.23
C TYR A 251 3.27 0.07 -0.49
N GLY A 252 2.46 0.18 0.55
CA GLY A 252 1.01 0.05 0.43
C GLY A 252 0.32 0.86 1.49
N ASN A 253 -0.81 1.44 1.13
CA ASN A 253 -1.68 2.12 2.06
C ASN A 253 -3.14 1.86 1.71
N THR A 254 -4.03 2.23 2.63
CA THR A 254 -5.47 2.00 2.47
C THR A 254 -6.01 2.64 1.20
N LEU A 255 -5.40 3.71 0.65
CA LEU A 255 -5.90 4.54 -0.45
C LEU A 255 -5.38 4.10 -1.83
N MET A 256 -4.15 3.57 -1.90
CA MET A 256 -3.53 3.14 -3.15
C MET A 256 -3.80 1.67 -3.48
N GLY A 257 -3.81 0.80 -2.46
CA GLY A 257 -3.50 -0.62 -2.67
C GLY A 257 -2.03 -0.88 -2.39
N LEU A 258 -1.31 -1.46 -3.34
CA LEU A 258 0.05 -1.96 -3.12
C LEU A 258 0.98 -1.73 -4.33
N ALA A 259 2.16 -1.22 -4.04
CA ALA A 259 3.25 -0.95 -4.96
C ALA A 259 4.43 -1.84 -4.59
N ARG A 260 4.69 -2.86 -5.41
CA ARG A 260 5.77 -3.81 -5.17
C ARG A 260 7.12 -3.14 -5.45
N SER A 261 8.13 -3.45 -4.63
CA SER A 261 9.51 -3.05 -4.92
C SER A 261 10.07 -3.81 -6.12
N ALA A 262 10.98 -3.17 -6.86
CA ALA A 262 11.93 -3.89 -7.71
C ALA A 262 12.68 -4.96 -6.90
N PRO A 263 13.13 -6.06 -7.54
CA PRO A 263 13.90 -7.10 -6.87
C PRO A 263 15.11 -6.51 -6.14
N LEU A 264 15.30 -6.95 -4.90
CA LEU A 264 16.44 -6.53 -4.08
C LEU A 264 17.71 -7.21 -4.58
N ARG A 265 18.80 -6.43 -4.66
CA ARG A 265 20.11 -6.89 -5.13
C ARG A 265 21.22 -6.32 -4.28
N ALA A 266 22.24 -7.12 -4.00
CA ALA A 266 23.41 -6.68 -3.25
C ALA A 266 24.22 -5.65 -4.04
N GLU A 267 24.26 -5.80 -5.38
CA GLU A 267 24.94 -4.90 -6.31
C GLU A 267 24.30 -3.51 -6.31
N ASP A 268 22.99 -3.44 -6.10
CA ASP A 268 22.23 -2.20 -6.00
C ASP A 268 22.23 -1.63 -4.57
N GLY A 269 22.94 -2.27 -3.64
CA GLY A 269 23.05 -1.86 -2.25
C GLY A 269 21.74 -1.99 -1.48
N TYR A 270 20.88 -2.96 -1.82
CA TYR A 270 19.56 -3.18 -1.18
C TYR A 270 18.62 -1.96 -1.22
N ARG A 271 18.81 -1.06 -2.19
CA ARG A 271 17.95 0.12 -2.36
C ARG A 271 16.53 -0.29 -2.75
N LEU A 272 15.56 0.34 -2.10
CA LEU A 272 14.14 0.14 -2.37
C LEU A 272 13.66 1.09 -3.45
N THR A 273 12.94 0.55 -4.43
CA THR A 273 12.21 1.34 -5.43
C THR A 273 10.86 0.69 -5.68
N TYR A 274 9.78 1.36 -5.30
CA TYR A 274 8.43 0.88 -5.45
C TYR A 274 7.81 1.41 -6.74
N TYR A 275 7.08 0.55 -7.45
CA TYR A 275 6.34 0.95 -8.64
C TYR A 275 4.85 0.81 -8.40
N ALA A 276 4.13 1.92 -8.58
CA ALA A 276 2.69 1.96 -8.41
C ALA A 276 1.99 0.98 -9.37
N PRO A 277 0.85 0.38 -8.97
CA PRO A 277 0.12 -0.59 -9.80
C PRO A 277 -0.67 0.13 -10.90
N GLN A 278 0.03 0.73 -11.86
CA GLN A 278 -0.61 1.38 -13.00
C GLN A 278 -1.43 0.38 -13.84
N PRO A 279 -2.55 0.82 -14.43
CA PRO A 279 -3.09 2.18 -14.40
C PRO A 279 -4.03 2.48 -13.21
N ARG A 280 -4.19 1.56 -12.25
CA ARG A 280 -5.16 1.71 -11.14
C ARG A 280 -4.72 2.70 -10.07
N ALA A 281 -3.42 2.90 -9.92
CA ALA A 281 -2.87 3.97 -9.10
C ALA A 281 -1.57 4.51 -9.70
N VAL A 282 -1.32 5.79 -9.47
CA VAL A 282 -0.12 6.50 -9.92
C VAL A 282 0.51 7.19 -8.71
N LEU A 283 1.82 7.05 -8.56
CA LEU A 283 2.62 7.82 -7.62
C LEU A 283 3.51 8.78 -8.39
N ARG A 284 3.55 10.03 -7.95
CA ARG A 284 4.52 11.04 -8.40
C ARG A 284 5.33 11.51 -7.20
N VAL A 285 6.52 12.05 -7.47
CA VAL A 285 7.34 12.70 -6.45
C VAL A 285 7.46 14.16 -6.83
N VAL A 286 6.81 15.02 -6.05
CA VAL A 286 6.59 16.43 -6.37
C VAL A 286 7.35 17.35 -5.42
N ASP A 287 7.60 18.58 -5.88
CA ASP A 287 8.16 19.64 -5.06
C ASP A 287 7.15 19.99 -3.95
N PRO A 288 7.51 19.89 -2.65
CA PRO A 288 6.59 20.18 -1.55
C PRO A 288 6.10 21.63 -1.53
N ASP A 289 6.89 22.58 -2.07
CA ASP A 289 6.54 24.00 -2.13
C ASP A 289 5.81 24.36 -3.44
N ALA A 290 5.93 23.52 -4.47
CA ALA A 290 5.29 23.68 -5.78
C ALA A 290 4.78 22.34 -6.36
N PRO A 291 3.74 21.72 -5.75
CA PRO A 291 3.37 20.32 -5.98
C PRO A 291 2.78 20.02 -7.36
N ASP A 292 2.66 21.01 -8.24
CA ASP A 292 2.33 20.78 -9.65
C ASP A 292 3.54 20.30 -10.45
N ARG A 293 4.74 20.43 -9.89
CA ARG A 293 6.01 20.08 -10.53
C ARG A 293 6.61 18.85 -9.87
N GLU A 294 7.05 17.91 -10.68
CA GLU A 294 7.86 16.80 -10.21
C GLU A 294 9.29 17.27 -9.95
N VAL A 295 9.92 16.70 -8.92
CA VAL A 295 11.35 16.90 -8.70
C VAL A 295 12.17 16.18 -9.78
N PRO A 296 13.43 16.55 -10.03
CA PRO A 296 14.32 15.78 -10.92
C PRO A 296 14.48 14.33 -10.46
N TYR A 297 14.91 13.45 -11.36
CA TYR A 297 15.32 12.10 -10.97
C TYR A 297 16.43 12.16 -9.91
N ASP A 298 16.38 11.19 -9.00
CA ASP A 298 17.28 11.05 -7.86
C ASP A 298 17.22 12.19 -6.82
N ALA A 299 16.23 13.08 -6.92
CA ALA A 299 15.92 14.08 -5.92
C ALA A 299 14.78 13.64 -4.98
N TRP A 300 14.82 14.15 -3.75
CA TRP A 300 13.75 13.98 -2.77
C TRP A 300 12.59 14.94 -3.05
N GLY A 301 11.37 14.45 -2.87
CA GLY A 301 10.16 15.26 -2.88
C GLY A 301 9.02 14.57 -2.14
N GLN A 302 7.87 15.24 -2.06
CA GLN A 302 6.67 14.69 -1.44
C GLN A 302 5.98 13.70 -2.38
N VAL A 303 5.45 12.61 -1.84
CA VAL A 303 4.68 11.63 -2.61
C VAL A 303 3.28 12.20 -2.92
N GLU A 304 2.89 12.19 -4.20
CA GLU A 304 1.53 12.49 -4.66
C GLU A 304 0.88 11.20 -5.16
N LEU A 305 -0.28 10.82 -4.59
CA LEU A 305 -1.06 9.65 -4.95
C LEU A 305 -2.26 10.04 -5.80
N THR A 306 -2.47 9.31 -6.90
CA THR A 306 -3.74 9.26 -7.61
C THR A 306 -4.27 7.82 -7.63
N THR A 307 -5.51 7.61 -7.19
CA THR A 307 -6.22 6.31 -7.25
C THR A 307 -7.34 6.37 -8.28
N LEU A 308 -7.39 5.38 -9.17
CA LEU A 308 -8.27 5.30 -10.33
C LEU A 308 -9.01 3.95 -10.34
N THR A 309 -9.96 3.76 -9.44
CA THR A 309 -10.85 2.59 -9.45
C THR A 309 -12.31 3.03 -9.56
N ARG A 310 -13.20 2.15 -10.01
CA ARG A 310 -14.65 2.45 -10.08
C ARG A 310 -15.29 2.62 -8.69
N GLU A 311 -14.62 2.15 -7.65
CA GLU A 311 -15.07 2.25 -6.24
C GLU A 311 -14.53 3.51 -5.57
N CYS A 312 -13.34 3.96 -5.97
CA CYS A 312 -12.63 5.05 -5.32
C CYS A 312 -11.78 5.81 -6.35
N PHE A 313 -12.11 7.09 -6.53
CA PHE A 313 -11.32 8.05 -7.28
C PHE A 313 -10.71 9.06 -6.33
N ILE A 314 -9.39 9.20 -6.36
CA ILE A 314 -8.61 10.14 -5.52
C ILE A 314 -7.66 10.88 -6.47
N PRO A 315 -7.97 12.11 -6.89
CA PRO A 315 -7.07 12.90 -7.71
C PRO A 315 -6.00 13.59 -6.85
N ARG A 316 -4.73 13.28 -7.10
CA ARG A 316 -3.58 14.10 -6.69
C ARG A 316 -3.51 14.42 -5.19
N LEU A 317 -3.77 13.43 -4.35
CA LEU A 317 -3.60 13.51 -2.90
C LEU A 317 -2.11 13.67 -2.56
N LEU A 318 -1.77 14.70 -1.79
CA LEU A 318 -0.43 14.81 -1.20
C LEU A 318 -0.35 13.88 0.01
N GLU A 319 0.47 12.84 -0.10
CA GLU A 319 0.73 11.89 0.98
C GLU A 319 1.59 12.53 2.08
N ARG A 320 1.63 11.88 3.24
CA ARG A 320 2.49 12.31 4.37
C ARG A 320 3.87 11.68 4.32
N ASP A 321 4.24 11.17 3.16
CA ASP A 321 5.51 10.52 2.88
C ASP A 321 6.32 11.36 1.88
N GLU A 322 7.65 11.30 1.99
CA GLU A 322 8.59 11.74 0.98
C GLU A 322 9.35 10.54 0.40
N ALA A 323 9.80 10.68 -0.83
CA ALA A 323 10.53 9.64 -1.55
C ALA A 323 11.54 10.27 -2.51
N ILE A 324 12.47 9.44 -2.98
CA ILE A 324 13.33 9.79 -4.10
C ILE A 324 12.61 9.45 -5.41
N ARG A 325 12.57 10.37 -6.37
CA ARG A 325 12.03 10.06 -7.71
C ARG A 325 13.00 9.14 -8.46
N ARG A 326 12.57 7.94 -8.81
CA ARG A 326 13.38 6.97 -9.58
C ARG A 326 12.89 6.87 -11.01
N ALA A 327 13.83 6.74 -11.94
CA ALA A 327 13.52 6.57 -13.35
C ALA A 327 12.78 5.24 -13.61
N PRO A 328 12.07 5.14 -14.75
CA PRO A 328 11.50 3.88 -15.21
C PRO A 328 12.58 2.80 -15.34
N GLN A 329 12.21 1.56 -15.02
CA GLN A 329 13.07 0.39 -15.22
C GLN A 329 12.23 -0.81 -15.63
N PRO A 330 12.68 -1.69 -16.54
CA PRO A 330 11.92 -2.88 -16.89
C PRO A 330 11.58 -3.74 -15.65
N PRO A 331 10.35 -4.27 -15.53
CA PRO A 331 9.23 -4.19 -16.48
C PRO A 331 8.31 -2.97 -16.29
N TRP A 332 8.68 -1.98 -15.47
CA TRP A 332 7.89 -0.78 -15.15
C TRP A 332 8.30 0.42 -16.03
N PRO A 333 7.54 0.74 -17.08
CA PRO A 333 7.85 1.84 -17.98
C PRO A 333 7.43 3.23 -17.45
N TRP A 334 7.24 3.37 -16.14
CA TRP A 334 6.89 4.60 -15.44
C TRP A 334 7.78 4.79 -14.21
N ASP A 335 7.76 6.00 -13.65
CA ASP A 335 8.60 6.39 -12.51
C ASP A 335 8.31 5.56 -11.25
N GLY A 336 9.36 5.34 -10.46
CA GLY A 336 9.30 4.67 -9.16
C GLY A 336 9.45 5.65 -7.99
N THR A 337 8.97 5.24 -6.82
CA THR A 337 9.22 5.93 -5.55
C THR A 337 10.28 5.18 -4.76
N GLY A 338 11.44 5.77 -4.62
CA GLY A 338 12.58 5.20 -3.90
C GLY A 338 12.62 5.59 -2.43
N GLU A 339 13.05 4.67 -1.57
CA GLU A 339 13.41 4.98 -0.16
C GLU A 339 12.34 5.78 0.59
N VAL A 340 11.07 5.40 0.43
CA VAL A 340 9.93 6.07 1.06
C VAL A 340 10.14 6.20 2.57
N ARG A 341 9.79 7.36 3.13
CA ARG A 341 9.79 7.64 4.57
C ARG A 341 8.79 8.75 4.91
N PRO A 342 8.43 8.96 6.19
CA PRO A 342 7.61 10.09 6.58
C PRO A 342 8.22 11.43 6.14
N LEU A 343 7.37 12.34 5.68
CA LEU A 343 7.76 13.69 5.28
C LEU A 343 8.44 14.40 6.45
N ARG A 344 9.64 14.97 6.23
CA ARG A 344 10.46 15.56 7.31
C ARG A 344 9.74 16.69 8.07
N SER A 345 8.96 17.51 7.39
CA SER A 345 8.17 18.58 8.02
C SER A 345 7.09 18.08 8.97
N LEU A 346 6.73 16.79 8.88
CA LEU A 346 5.76 16.10 9.73
C LEU A 346 6.41 15.10 10.69
N ALA A 347 7.73 14.91 10.63
CA ALA A 347 8.43 13.85 11.37
C ALA A 347 8.26 13.98 12.89
N ASP A 348 8.22 15.21 13.43
CA ASP A 348 8.01 15.45 14.86
C ASP A 348 6.57 15.17 15.32
N ALA A 349 5.60 15.10 14.40
CA ALA A 349 4.19 14.88 14.69
C ALA A 349 3.72 13.42 14.45
N VAL A 350 4.55 12.58 13.82
CA VAL A 350 4.20 11.21 13.45
C VAL A 350 4.90 10.22 14.36
N VAL A 351 4.15 9.70 15.35
CA VAL A 351 4.55 8.45 16.00
C VAL A 351 4.32 7.32 15.00
N GLU A 352 5.38 6.90 14.32
CA GLU A 352 5.37 5.64 13.58
C GLU A 352 4.92 4.53 14.54
N GLY A 353 3.80 3.89 14.21
CA GLY A 353 3.38 2.69 14.91
C GLY A 353 4.43 1.59 14.72
N VAL A 354 4.32 0.51 15.46
CA VAL A 354 5.24 -0.64 15.36
C VAL A 354 4.95 -1.49 14.10
N TYR A 355 4.61 -0.82 12.99
CA TYR A 355 4.47 -1.42 11.66
C TYR A 355 5.76 -1.15 10.92
#